data_AF-A0A3C1D694-F1
#
_entry.id   AF-A0A3C1D694-F1
#
_cell.length_a   1.000
_cell.length_b   1.000
_cell.length_c   1.000
_cell.angle_alpha   90.00
_cell.angle_beta   90.00
_cell.angle_gamma   90.00
#
_symmetry.space_group_name_H-M   'P 1'
#
loop_
_entity.id
_entity.type
_entity.pdbx_description
1 polymer ?
#
loop_
_entity_poly.entity_id
_entity_poly.type
_entity_poly.pdbx_seq_one_letter_code
_entity_poly.pdbx_strand_id
1 'polypeptide(L)'
;DALFDNGRRGRPVTGTGNRALKSLSDMLKGKQGRFRQNLLGKRVDYSGRSVIVVGPRLQLHQCGLPKQMALELFKPFVIKRLIDLGHSQNIKAAKRAVERTRPEVWDVLEEIIRERPVLLNRAPTLHRLGIQAFEPQLVEGKAIQLHPLVCAAFNADFDGDQMAVHLPLSVEAQAEARILMLASNNILKPSDGRPVTLPSQDMIIGLHHLTTVKEGATGEGRVFGSVSEAILAKDEGTLDLQAKVRIRVPGLTFLEGDAPEGYERHGLLDASLGQAIFNDALPKGYPFVREQADKGKLSQIVNKLAEEYPKVEVAATLDRIKDAGFYWATRSGVTVALSDILTPPSKKEIVAGYEKQAAKVQAQFEKGLTTDAERRQELIKIWTEATDEVQKAMRAHFPEDNTINRMVSSGARGNWLQIRNIAGMRGLVNNPKGEIIPRPIISSYREGLSVAEYFIATHGARKGLADTALRTADSGYLTRRLVDVSQDVIIREEDCGTSKGLEFTIAAPGSDGKLVRDPNVENSVFARTLAADVIGENGDVVAEAGDDVGDVLIDRLVAAGVTSIKVRSVLTCDSAVGVCATCYGRSLATGKIVDIGEAVGIIAAQSIGEPGTQLTMRTFHTGGS
;
A
#
# COMPACT_ATOMS: atom_id res chain seq x y z
N ASP A 1 49.05 -20.26 14.85
CA ASP A 1 48.50 -18.94 14.48
C ASP A 1 47.51 -19.05 13.32
N ALA A 2 47.96 -19.41 12.11
CA ALA A 2 47.10 -19.53 10.93
C ALA A 2 45.90 -20.48 11.05
N LEU A 3 45.96 -21.51 11.91
CA LEU A 3 44.81 -22.38 12.19
C LEU A 3 43.67 -21.63 12.91
N PHE A 4 44.00 -20.75 13.85
CA PHE A 4 43.01 -19.99 14.63
C PHE A 4 42.52 -18.77 13.87
N ASP A 5 43.43 -18.00 13.25
CA ASP A 5 43.10 -16.80 12.48
C ASP A 5 44.13 -16.61 11.34
N ASN A 6 43.76 -17.03 10.13
CA ASN A 6 44.66 -17.03 8.97
C ASN A 6 44.75 -15.61 8.39
N GLY A 7 45.94 -15.01 8.41
CA GLY A 7 46.16 -13.64 7.92
C GLY A 7 46.18 -12.55 9.01
N ARG A 8 46.02 -12.92 10.30
CA ARG A 8 46.18 -11.98 11.42
C ARG A 8 47.64 -11.52 11.60
N ARG A 9 48.60 -12.40 11.32
CA ARG A 9 50.03 -12.09 11.27
C ARG A 9 50.60 -12.52 9.92
N GLY A 10 51.05 -11.56 9.12
CA GLY A 10 51.69 -11.80 7.84
C GLY A 10 50.74 -12.19 6.70
N ARG A 11 51.29 -12.76 5.62
CA ARG A 11 50.51 -13.19 4.46
C ARG A 11 49.69 -14.45 4.80
N PRO A 12 48.42 -14.52 4.39
CA PRO A 12 47.58 -15.69 4.64
C PRO A 12 48.16 -16.92 3.95
N VAL A 13 48.15 -18.05 4.63
CA VAL A 13 48.61 -19.32 4.09
C VAL A 13 47.63 -19.76 3.00
N THR A 14 48.15 -19.94 1.78
CA THR A 14 47.37 -20.34 0.60
C THR A 14 47.49 -21.85 0.35
N GLY A 15 46.38 -22.47 -0.04
CA GLY A 15 46.37 -23.85 -0.51
C GLY A 15 46.85 -23.98 -1.96
N THR A 16 46.80 -25.21 -2.48
CA THR A 16 47.21 -25.56 -3.85
C THR A 16 46.49 -24.78 -4.96
N GLY A 17 45.33 -24.20 -4.68
CA GLY A 17 44.56 -23.36 -5.61
C GLY A 17 44.76 -21.85 -5.46
N ASN A 18 45.83 -21.37 -4.81
CA ASN A 18 46.07 -19.95 -4.49
C ASN A 18 44.94 -19.24 -3.70
N ARG A 19 44.03 -20.02 -3.10
CA ARG A 19 43.02 -19.50 -2.15
C ARG A 19 43.56 -19.61 -0.73
N ALA A 20 43.31 -18.59 0.07
CA ALA A 20 43.61 -18.64 1.50
C ALA A 20 42.86 -19.81 2.16
N LEU A 21 43.56 -20.58 3.00
CA LEU A 21 42.94 -21.64 3.79
C LEU A 21 42.01 -21.01 4.84
N LYS A 22 40.87 -21.65 5.10
CA LYS A 22 39.92 -21.19 6.13
C LYS A 22 40.44 -21.50 7.53
N SER A 23 40.47 -20.50 8.39
CA SER A 23 40.76 -20.66 9.82
C SER A 23 39.51 -20.94 10.66
N LEU A 24 39.67 -21.34 11.92
CA LEU A 24 38.56 -21.49 12.87
C LEU A 24 37.79 -20.17 13.08
N SER A 25 38.48 -19.02 13.08
CA SER A 25 37.83 -17.71 13.17
C SER A 25 37.01 -17.39 11.92
N ASP A 26 37.48 -17.77 10.73
CA ASP A 26 36.75 -17.60 9.47
C ASP A 26 35.49 -18.47 9.40
N MET A 27 35.48 -19.61 10.10
CA MET A 27 34.28 -20.44 10.21
C MET A 27 33.19 -19.79 11.06
N LEU A 28 33.54 -18.86 11.96
CA LEU A 28 32.58 -18.12 12.78
C LEU A 28 32.20 -16.77 12.16
N LYS A 29 33.18 -16.05 11.59
CA LYS A 29 33.02 -14.68 11.07
C LYS A 29 32.57 -14.65 9.60
N GLY A 30 32.10 -13.48 9.16
CA GLY A 30 31.75 -13.22 7.77
C GLY A 30 30.36 -13.72 7.36
N LYS A 31 30.03 -13.57 6.05
CA LYS A 31 28.73 -13.97 5.50
C LYS A 31 28.53 -15.49 5.46
N GLN A 32 29.60 -16.24 5.20
CA GLN A 32 29.58 -17.72 5.18
C GLN A 32 29.91 -18.34 6.56
N GLY A 33 30.09 -17.52 7.60
CA GLY A 33 30.35 -17.99 8.95
C GLY A 33 29.10 -18.58 9.60
N ARG A 34 29.28 -19.45 10.60
CA ARG A 34 28.20 -20.15 11.31
C ARG A 34 27.11 -19.21 11.83
N PHE A 35 27.45 -18.04 12.38
CA PHE A 35 26.46 -17.13 12.95
C PHE A 35 25.44 -16.62 11.92
N ARG A 36 25.87 -16.29 10.70
CA ARG A 36 24.96 -15.81 9.66
C ARG A 36 24.32 -16.94 8.86
N GLN A 37 25.12 -17.92 8.45
CA GLN A 37 24.65 -18.96 7.52
C GLN A 37 23.85 -20.07 8.21
N ASN A 38 24.08 -20.35 9.49
CA ASN A 38 23.43 -21.49 10.16
C ASN A 38 22.49 -21.07 11.29
N LEU A 39 22.69 -19.92 11.95
CA LEU A 39 21.82 -19.51 13.06
C LEU A 39 20.67 -18.57 12.60
N LEU A 40 20.90 -17.72 11.60
CA LEU A 40 19.89 -16.75 11.12
C LEU A 40 19.18 -17.20 9.84
N GLY A 41 19.92 -17.68 8.84
CA GLY A 41 19.34 -18.28 7.64
C GLY A 41 19.32 -19.80 7.74
N LYS A 42 18.15 -20.44 7.63
CA LYS A 42 18.05 -21.90 7.54
C LYS A 42 17.14 -22.29 6.40
N ARG A 43 17.44 -23.44 5.77
CA ARG A 43 16.46 -24.12 4.92
C ARG A 43 15.47 -24.83 5.84
N VAL A 44 14.19 -24.67 5.56
CA VAL A 44 13.10 -25.16 6.40
C VAL A 44 12.31 -26.19 5.60
N ASP A 45 12.09 -27.36 6.19
CA ASP A 45 11.19 -28.38 5.64
C ASP A 45 9.72 -27.93 5.77
N TYR A 46 8.77 -28.63 5.15
CA TYR A 46 7.36 -28.21 5.09
C TYR A 46 7.17 -26.81 4.49
N SER A 47 7.99 -26.52 3.47
CA SER A 47 7.90 -25.31 2.67
C SER A 47 7.81 -25.64 1.19
N GLY A 48 7.24 -24.72 0.41
CA GLY A 48 7.18 -24.83 -1.04
C GLY A 48 7.17 -23.45 -1.69
N ARG A 49 7.32 -23.40 -3.01
CA ARG A 49 7.29 -22.15 -3.78
C ARG A 49 6.55 -22.35 -5.08
N SER A 50 5.72 -21.39 -5.46
CA SER A 50 5.11 -21.34 -6.79
C SER A 50 4.88 -19.90 -7.24
N VAL A 51 4.54 -19.75 -8.52
CA VAL A 51 4.09 -18.47 -9.11
C VAL A 51 2.70 -18.14 -8.57
N ILE A 52 2.45 -16.86 -8.34
CA ILE A 52 1.15 -16.36 -7.90
C ILE A 52 0.28 -15.92 -9.08
N VAL A 53 -1.02 -16.10 -8.94
CA VAL A 53 -2.06 -15.60 -9.84
C VAL A 53 -3.17 -14.95 -9.02
N VAL A 54 -3.97 -14.10 -9.67
CA VAL A 54 -5.06 -13.40 -8.99
C VAL A 54 -6.21 -14.36 -8.65
N GLY A 55 -6.68 -14.33 -7.40
CA GLY A 55 -7.88 -15.03 -6.95
C GLY A 55 -8.99 -14.05 -6.53
N PRO A 56 -9.74 -13.46 -7.46
CA PRO A 56 -10.69 -12.39 -7.14
C PRO A 56 -11.87 -12.86 -6.29
N ARG A 57 -12.26 -14.14 -6.41
CA ARG A 57 -13.37 -14.75 -5.65
C ARG A 57 -13.00 -15.18 -4.23
N LEU A 58 -11.72 -15.14 -3.88
CA LEU A 58 -11.26 -15.48 -2.53
C LEU A 58 -11.70 -14.40 -1.56
N GLN A 59 -11.91 -14.77 -0.30
CA GLN A 59 -12.06 -13.81 0.79
C GLN A 59 -10.69 -13.36 1.31
N LEU A 60 -10.63 -12.26 2.05
CA LEU A 60 -9.35 -11.67 2.49
C LEU A 60 -8.44 -12.64 3.27
N HIS A 61 -9.02 -13.55 4.05
CA HIS A 61 -8.28 -14.55 4.85
C HIS A 61 -7.93 -15.83 4.08
N GLN A 62 -8.35 -15.97 2.81
CA GLN A 62 -8.18 -17.20 2.04
C GLN A 62 -7.06 -17.09 1.01
N CYS A 63 -6.41 -18.23 0.71
CA CYS A 63 -5.50 -18.35 -0.43
C CYS A 63 -5.78 -19.64 -1.21
N GLY A 64 -5.58 -19.64 -2.52
CA GLY A 64 -5.70 -20.85 -3.32
C GLY A 64 -4.38 -21.62 -3.33
N LEU A 65 -4.37 -22.84 -2.78
CA LEU A 65 -3.20 -23.70 -2.75
C LEU A 65 -3.34 -24.85 -3.77
N PRO A 66 -2.38 -25.03 -4.69
CA PRO A 66 -2.42 -26.12 -5.66
C PRO A 66 -2.49 -27.49 -5.01
N LYS A 67 -3.39 -28.36 -5.49
CA LYS A 67 -3.57 -29.73 -4.98
C LYS A 67 -2.27 -30.52 -4.86
N GLN A 68 -1.40 -30.50 -5.87
CA GLN A 68 -0.12 -31.21 -5.84
C GLN A 68 0.84 -30.68 -4.78
N MET A 69 0.87 -29.35 -4.60
CA MET A 69 1.71 -28.69 -3.60
C MET A 69 1.21 -28.99 -2.20
N ALA A 70 -0.10 -28.90 -1.99
CA ALA A 70 -0.74 -29.21 -0.72
C ALA A 70 -0.51 -30.68 -0.33
N LEU A 71 -0.63 -31.62 -1.28
CA LEU A 71 -0.40 -33.04 -1.00
C LEU A 71 1.01 -33.33 -0.45
N GLU A 72 2.04 -32.69 -0.99
CA GLU A 72 3.41 -32.86 -0.50
C GLU A 72 3.64 -32.16 0.85
N LEU A 73 3.09 -30.96 1.06
CA LEU A 73 3.20 -30.23 2.34
C LEU A 73 2.50 -30.97 3.49
N PHE A 74 1.32 -31.53 3.24
CA PHE A 74 0.49 -32.18 4.25
C PHE A 74 0.69 -33.70 4.32
N LYS A 75 1.67 -34.25 3.59
CA LYS A 75 1.89 -35.68 3.39
C LYS A 75 1.87 -36.53 4.68
N PRO A 76 2.54 -36.13 5.79
CA PRO A 76 2.49 -36.93 7.02
C PRO A 76 1.10 -36.99 7.66
N PHE A 77 0.35 -35.88 7.58
CA PHE A 77 -1.01 -35.80 8.13
C PHE A 77 -1.98 -36.67 7.32
N VAL A 78 -1.86 -36.64 6.00
CA VAL A 78 -2.64 -37.47 5.08
C VAL A 78 -2.38 -38.95 5.34
N ILE A 79 -1.11 -39.35 5.48
CA ILE A 79 -0.73 -40.73 5.80
C ILE A 79 -1.36 -41.19 7.12
N LYS A 80 -1.32 -40.36 8.17
CA LYS A 80 -1.93 -40.67 9.47
C LYS A 80 -3.44 -40.86 9.33
N ARG A 81 -4.12 -39.91 8.69
CA ARG A 81 -5.58 -39.93 8.56
C ARG A 81 -6.10 -41.10 7.71
N LEU A 82 -5.38 -41.49 6.66
CA LEU A 82 -5.70 -42.69 5.87
C LEU A 82 -5.64 -44.00 6.68
N ILE A 83 -4.78 -44.06 7.70
CA ILE A 83 -4.70 -45.21 8.61
C ILE A 83 -5.85 -45.15 9.62
N ASP A 84 -6.10 -43.99 10.20
CA ASP A 84 -7.17 -43.79 11.19
C ASP A 84 -8.56 -44.13 10.62
N LEU A 85 -8.78 -43.83 9.33
CA LEU A 85 -10.03 -44.14 8.62
C LEU A 85 -10.10 -45.57 8.07
N GLY A 86 -9.04 -46.38 8.20
CA GLY A 86 -8.99 -47.76 7.72
C GLY A 86 -8.78 -47.93 6.21
N HIS A 87 -8.60 -46.85 5.45
CA HIS A 87 -8.25 -46.90 4.02
C HIS A 87 -6.89 -47.57 3.75
N SER A 88 -5.99 -47.57 4.74
CA SER A 88 -4.68 -48.21 4.66
C SER A 88 -4.30 -48.90 5.96
N GLN A 89 -3.88 -50.17 5.87
CA GLN A 89 -3.52 -50.98 7.04
C GLN A 89 -2.20 -50.58 7.71
N ASN A 90 -1.27 -49.96 6.96
CA ASN A 90 0.04 -49.60 7.49
C ASN A 90 0.62 -48.36 6.81
N ILE A 91 1.63 -47.73 7.43
CA ILE A 91 2.30 -46.51 6.96
C ILE A 91 2.88 -46.69 5.55
N LYS A 92 3.43 -47.87 5.22
CA LYS A 92 3.99 -48.14 3.89
C LYS A 92 2.91 -48.17 2.80
N ALA A 93 1.76 -48.76 3.08
CA ALA A 93 0.61 -48.81 2.18
C ALA A 93 0.02 -47.41 1.99
N ALA A 94 -0.17 -46.66 3.07
CA ALA A 94 -0.63 -45.27 3.03
C ALA A 94 0.34 -44.37 2.23
N LYS A 95 1.65 -44.52 2.44
CA LYS A 95 2.67 -43.80 1.65
C LYS A 95 2.57 -44.11 0.16
N ARG A 96 2.42 -45.40 -0.22
CA ARG A 96 2.20 -45.79 -1.62
C ARG A 96 0.88 -45.28 -2.19
N ALA A 97 -0.18 -45.20 -1.38
CA ALA A 97 -1.47 -44.67 -1.80
C ALA A 97 -1.37 -43.17 -2.13
N VAL A 98 -0.65 -42.41 -1.30
CA VAL A 98 -0.35 -40.99 -1.54
C VAL A 98 0.54 -40.81 -2.77
N GLU A 99 1.64 -41.57 -2.91
CA GLU A 99 2.53 -41.49 -4.08
C GLU A 99 1.81 -41.83 -5.39
N ARG A 100 0.85 -42.75 -5.36
CA ARG A 100 0.02 -43.10 -6.53
C ARG A 100 -1.18 -42.18 -6.71
N THR A 101 -1.37 -41.19 -5.83
CA THR A 101 -2.47 -40.22 -5.89
C THR A 101 -3.84 -40.90 -6.05
N ARG A 102 -4.15 -41.88 -5.18
CA ARG A 102 -5.47 -42.54 -5.20
C ARG A 102 -6.60 -41.53 -4.92
N PRO A 103 -7.82 -41.73 -5.46
CA PRO A 103 -8.94 -40.80 -5.27
C PRO A 103 -9.25 -40.48 -3.80
N GLU A 104 -9.23 -41.50 -2.93
CA GLU A 104 -9.48 -41.40 -1.47
C GLU A 104 -8.54 -40.41 -0.76
N VAL A 105 -7.37 -40.12 -1.34
CA VAL A 105 -6.39 -39.18 -0.78
C VAL A 105 -6.90 -37.73 -0.83
N TRP A 106 -7.72 -37.40 -1.84
CA TRP A 106 -8.21 -36.03 -2.02
C TRP A 106 -9.24 -35.64 -0.96
N ASP A 107 -10.17 -36.56 -0.65
CA ASP A 107 -11.20 -36.35 0.37
C ASP A 107 -10.54 -36.14 1.75
N VAL A 108 -9.53 -36.95 2.05
CA VAL A 108 -8.73 -36.83 3.28
C VAL A 108 -7.92 -35.54 3.31
N LEU A 109 -7.35 -35.12 2.17
CA LEU A 109 -6.59 -33.88 2.09
C LEU A 109 -7.48 -32.66 2.36
N GLU A 110 -8.69 -32.63 1.82
CA GLU A 110 -9.66 -31.55 2.03
C GLU A 110 -10.08 -31.43 3.50
N GLU A 111 -10.31 -32.57 4.17
CA GLU A 111 -10.60 -32.61 5.62
C GLU A 111 -9.43 -32.03 6.45
N ILE A 112 -8.19 -32.42 6.15
CA ILE A 112 -7.00 -32.03 6.91
C ILE A 112 -6.67 -30.56 6.75
N ILE A 113 -6.85 -30.03 5.55
CA ILE A 113 -6.53 -28.65 5.19
C ILE A 113 -7.48 -27.67 5.90
N ARG A 114 -8.71 -28.10 6.19
CA ARG A 114 -9.66 -27.31 6.95
C ARG A 114 -9.05 -26.88 8.29
N GLU A 115 -9.19 -25.60 8.59
CA GLU A 115 -8.72 -24.96 9.83
C GLU A 115 -7.19 -24.94 10.04
N ARG A 116 -6.37 -25.37 9.07
CA ARG A 116 -4.90 -25.28 9.15
C ARG A 116 -4.38 -24.10 8.34
N PRO A 117 -4.01 -22.97 8.99
CA PRO A 117 -3.48 -21.83 8.27
C PRO A 117 -2.12 -22.15 7.64
N VAL A 118 -1.83 -21.52 6.51
CA VAL A 118 -0.51 -21.54 5.85
C VAL A 118 0.06 -20.13 5.83
N LEU A 119 1.38 -20.02 5.93
CA LEU A 119 2.07 -18.73 5.84
C LEU A 119 2.54 -18.50 4.41
N LEU A 120 2.12 -17.39 3.80
CA LEU A 120 2.66 -16.91 2.54
C LEU A 120 3.73 -15.86 2.81
N ASN A 121 4.85 -15.95 2.09
CA ASN A 121 5.97 -15.03 2.18
C ASN A 121 6.46 -14.66 0.77
N ARG A 122 6.71 -13.37 0.55
CA ARG A 122 7.41 -12.85 -0.64
C ARG A 122 8.75 -12.23 -0.25
N ALA A 123 9.80 -12.64 -0.96
CA ALA A 123 11.11 -12.02 -0.82
C ALA A 123 11.27 -10.89 -1.85
N PRO A 124 11.88 -9.75 -1.48
CA PRO A 124 12.42 -9.40 -0.16
C PRO A 124 11.32 -9.01 0.85
N THR A 125 11.46 -9.47 2.09
CA THR A 125 10.56 -9.12 3.20
C THR A 125 11.08 -7.85 3.89
N LEU A 126 10.45 -6.70 3.64
CA LEU A 126 10.87 -5.42 4.22
C LEU A 126 10.21 -5.12 5.57
N HIS A 127 8.99 -5.62 5.77
CA HIS A 127 8.19 -5.43 6.97
C HIS A 127 7.41 -6.70 7.31
N ARG A 128 6.85 -6.77 8.52
CA ARG A 128 6.12 -7.97 8.99
C ARG A 128 4.95 -8.41 8.09
N LEU A 129 4.23 -7.48 7.45
CA LEU A 129 3.13 -7.82 6.53
C LEU A 129 3.57 -8.55 5.24
N GLY A 130 4.89 -8.68 5.00
CA GLY A 130 5.40 -9.53 3.93
C GLY A 130 5.35 -11.03 4.27
N ILE A 131 4.89 -11.38 5.47
CA ILE A 131 4.51 -12.73 5.88
C ILE A 131 3.12 -12.67 6.50
N GLN A 132 2.15 -13.36 5.91
CA GLN A 132 0.78 -13.41 6.42
C GLN A 132 0.24 -14.84 6.39
N ALA A 133 -0.68 -15.13 7.31
CA ALA A 133 -1.39 -16.39 7.37
C ALA A 133 -2.68 -16.32 6.55
N PHE A 134 -2.98 -17.42 5.87
CA PHE A 134 -4.19 -17.61 5.08
C PHE A 134 -4.74 -19.00 5.32
N GLU A 135 -6.06 -19.13 5.18
CA GLU A 135 -6.73 -20.42 5.10
C GLU A 135 -6.64 -20.96 3.66
N PRO A 136 -5.98 -22.12 3.45
CA PRO A 136 -5.82 -22.71 2.14
C PRO A 136 -7.14 -23.25 1.58
N GLN A 137 -7.47 -22.85 0.36
CA GLN A 137 -8.51 -23.41 -0.50
C GLN A 137 -7.85 -24.25 -1.59
N LEU A 138 -8.25 -25.50 -1.74
CA LEU A 138 -7.68 -26.38 -2.76
C LEU A 138 -8.08 -25.91 -4.16
N VAL A 139 -7.08 -25.62 -5.00
CA VAL A 139 -7.31 -25.21 -6.39
C VAL A 139 -6.64 -26.17 -7.36
N GLU A 140 -7.26 -26.31 -8.53
CA GLU A 140 -6.65 -27.00 -9.67
C GLU A 140 -5.53 -26.17 -10.29
N GLY A 141 -4.54 -26.85 -10.88
CA GLY A 141 -3.37 -26.23 -11.49
C GLY A 141 -2.14 -26.22 -10.58
N LYS A 142 -1.21 -25.31 -10.84
CA LYS A 142 0.10 -25.23 -10.18
C LYS A 142 0.41 -23.87 -9.55
N ALA A 143 -0.40 -22.85 -9.81
CA ALA A 143 -0.19 -21.49 -9.32
C ALA A 143 -0.98 -21.23 -8.04
N ILE A 144 -0.39 -20.45 -7.13
CA ILE A 144 -1.04 -20.04 -5.89
C ILE A 144 -1.99 -18.88 -6.22
N GLN A 145 -3.25 -18.96 -5.81
CA GLN A 145 -4.18 -17.84 -5.95
C GLN A 145 -4.05 -16.91 -4.74
N LEU A 146 -3.79 -15.63 -4.99
CA LEU A 146 -3.65 -14.62 -3.95
C LEU A 146 -4.79 -13.61 -4.03
N HIS A 147 -5.27 -13.17 -2.87
CA HIS A 147 -6.26 -12.11 -2.77
C HIS A 147 -5.70 -10.77 -3.28
N PRO A 148 -6.40 -10.01 -4.14
CA PRO A 148 -5.84 -8.80 -4.75
C PRO A 148 -5.56 -7.66 -3.76
N LEU A 149 -6.30 -7.57 -2.64
CA LEU A 149 -6.07 -6.52 -1.63
C LEU A 149 -4.77 -6.70 -0.83
N VAL A 150 -4.22 -7.92 -0.74
CA VAL A 150 -2.97 -8.16 0.00
C VAL A 150 -1.72 -7.92 -0.85
N CYS A 151 -1.88 -7.76 -2.18
CA CYS A 151 -0.76 -7.49 -3.09
C CYS A 151 0.04 -6.25 -2.70
N ALA A 152 -0.64 -5.20 -2.21
CA ALA A 152 0.02 -3.99 -1.72
C ALA A 152 0.95 -4.26 -0.53
N ALA A 153 0.53 -5.11 0.41
CA ALA A 153 1.34 -5.51 1.55
C ALA A 153 2.54 -6.36 1.12
N PHE A 154 2.35 -7.31 0.21
CA PHE A 154 3.48 -8.11 -0.30
C PHE A 154 4.36 -7.36 -1.30
N ASN A 155 3.96 -6.16 -1.73
CA ASN A 155 4.52 -5.43 -2.88
C ASN A 155 4.58 -6.32 -4.15
N ALA A 156 3.59 -7.19 -4.32
CA ALA A 156 3.54 -8.25 -5.32
C ALA A 156 2.66 -7.86 -6.52
N ASP A 157 3.03 -8.33 -7.69
CA ASP A 157 2.24 -8.29 -8.91
C ASP A 157 2.07 -9.69 -9.52
N PHE A 158 1.42 -9.78 -10.68
CA PHE A 158 1.06 -11.05 -11.31
C PHE A 158 1.78 -11.25 -12.65
N ASP A 159 3.01 -10.75 -12.80
CA ASP A 159 3.79 -10.82 -14.04
C ASP A 159 4.81 -11.98 -14.08
N GLY A 160 4.81 -12.84 -13.05
CA GLY A 160 5.76 -13.95 -12.88
C GLY A 160 6.33 -14.08 -11.46
N ASP A 161 5.95 -13.18 -10.57
CA ASP A 161 6.28 -13.19 -9.16
C ASP A 161 5.99 -14.54 -8.48
N GLN A 162 6.87 -14.91 -7.54
CA GLN A 162 6.80 -16.17 -6.80
C GLN A 162 6.62 -15.91 -5.30
N MET A 163 5.81 -16.75 -4.66
CA MET A 163 5.66 -16.76 -3.21
C MET A 163 6.04 -18.11 -2.63
N ALA A 164 6.62 -18.06 -1.43
CA ALA A 164 6.91 -19.23 -0.63
C ALA A 164 5.77 -19.49 0.36
N VAL A 165 5.41 -20.76 0.52
CA VAL A 165 4.40 -21.25 1.45
C VAL A 165 5.10 -22.02 2.56
N HIS A 166 4.73 -21.78 3.81
CA HIS A 166 5.25 -22.50 4.98
C HIS A 166 4.09 -23.02 5.81
N LEU A 167 4.19 -24.26 6.30
CA LEU A 167 3.15 -24.89 7.11
C LEU A 167 3.51 -24.86 8.61
N PRO A 168 2.70 -24.19 9.46
CA PRO A 168 2.85 -24.27 10.91
C PRO A 168 2.45 -25.67 11.41
N LEU A 169 3.33 -26.32 12.19
CA LEU A 169 3.12 -27.70 12.64
C LEU A 169 2.56 -27.80 14.07
N SER A 170 3.12 -27.03 15.01
CA SER A 170 2.67 -27.07 16.40
C SER A 170 1.31 -26.38 16.58
N VAL A 171 0.61 -26.70 17.67
CA VAL A 171 -0.70 -26.10 17.95
C VAL A 171 -0.55 -24.62 18.29
N GLU A 172 0.53 -24.27 18.99
CA GLU A 172 0.89 -22.89 19.34
C GLU A 172 1.14 -22.07 18.08
N ALA A 173 1.92 -22.60 17.12
CA ALA A 173 2.21 -21.90 15.87
C ALA A 173 0.97 -21.73 14.99
N GLN A 174 0.03 -22.69 15.01
CA GLN A 174 -1.25 -22.57 14.32
C GLN A 174 -2.13 -21.49 14.96
N ALA A 175 -2.15 -21.41 16.30
CA ALA A 175 -2.86 -20.36 17.04
C ALA A 175 -2.26 -18.98 16.77
N GLU A 176 -0.93 -18.83 16.81
CA GLU A 176 -0.23 -17.59 16.47
C GLU A 176 -0.54 -17.15 15.03
N ALA A 177 -0.49 -18.08 14.07
CA ALA A 177 -0.82 -17.79 12.68
C ALA A 177 -2.27 -17.27 12.54
N ARG A 178 -3.23 -17.89 13.24
CA ARG A 178 -4.66 -17.56 13.15
C ARG A 178 -5.01 -16.26 13.88
N ILE A 179 -4.40 -15.99 15.02
CA ILE A 179 -4.74 -14.82 15.86
C ILE A 179 -3.93 -13.60 15.41
N LEU A 180 -2.62 -13.75 15.22
CA LEU A 180 -1.71 -12.61 14.98
C LEU A 180 -1.45 -12.37 13.49
N MET A 181 -1.28 -13.43 12.69
CA MET A 181 -0.77 -13.30 11.32
C MET A 181 -1.85 -13.34 10.24
N LEU A 182 -3.11 -13.64 10.59
CA LEU A 182 -4.20 -13.75 9.62
C LEU A 182 -4.37 -12.44 8.84
N ALA A 183 -4.48 -12.52 7.52
CA ALA A 183 -4.53 -11.34 6.66
C ALA A 183 -5.71 -10.40 6.99
N SER A 184 -6.85 -10.95 7.44
CA SER A 184 -8.01 -10.16 7.87
C SER A 184 -7.78 -9.32 9.14
N ASN A 185 -6.80 -9.69 9.97
CA ASN A 185 -6.46 -8.92 11.18
C ASN A 185 -5.44 -7.82 10.89
N ASN A 186 -4.72 -7.95 9.78
CA ASN A 186 -3.56 -7.16 9.39
C ASN A 186 -3.89 -6.16 8.27
N ILE A 187 -4.96 -5.38 8.51
CA ILE A 187 -5.49 -4.36 7.60
C ILE A 187 -4.65 -3.07 7.65
N LEU A 188 -4.13 -2.72 8.83
CA LEU A 188 -3.41 -1.47 9.09
C LEU A 188 -1.90 -1.63 8.99
N LYS A 189 -1.22 -0.57 8.54
CA LYS A 189 0.24 -0.47 8.54
C LYS A 189 0.72 -0.23 9.96
N PRO A 190 1.72 -0.99 10.44
CA PRO A 190 2.33 -0.74 11.73
C PRO A 190 3.08 0.60 11.83
N SER A 191 3.40 1.24 10.70
CA SER A 191 4.21 2.46 10.64
C SER A 191 3.44 3.75 10.88
N ASP A 192 2.22 3.84 10.31
CA ASP A 192 1.41 5.07 10.29
C ASP A 192 -0.05 4.82 10.69
N GLY A 193 -0.43 3.58 10.99
CA GLY A 193 -1.80 3.22 11.34
C GLY A 193 -2.78 3.29 10.18
N ARG A 194 -2.32 3.56 8.96
CA ARG A 194 -3.20 3.69 7.79
C ARG A 194 -3.50 2.30 7.19
N PRO A 195 -4.67 2.08 6.60
CA PRO A 195 -5.01 0.86 5.89
C PRO A 195 -4.05 0.58 4.72
N VAL A 196 -3.59 -0.66 4.66
CA VAL A 196 -2.76 -1.21 3.58
C VAL A 196 -3.61 -1.84 2.51
N THR A 197 -4.70 -2.50 2.93
CA THR A 197 -5.61 -3.25 2.07
C THR A 197 -6.64 -2.32 1.42
N LEU A 198 -6.14 -1.32 0.69
CA LEU A 198 -6.97 -0.41 -0.08
C LEU A 198 -7.30 -0.99 -1.46
N PRO A 199 -8.52 -0.76 -1.97
CA PRO A 199 -8.83 -1.03 -3.38
C PRO A 199 -7.81 -0.35 -4.29
N SER A 200 -7.43 -1.03 -5.38
CA SER A 200 -6.44 -0.50 -6.32
C SER A 200 -6.85 -0.76 -7.76
N GLN A 201 -6.31 0.05 -8.69
CA GLN A 201 -6.45 -0.12 -10.14
C GLN A 201 -7.91 -0.32 -10.57
N ASP A 202 -8.25 -1.48 -11.14
CA ASP A 202 -9.57 -1.81 -11.69
C ASP A 202 -10.70 -1.60 -10.67
N MET A 203 -10.47 -1.95 -9.39
CA MET A 203 -11.48 -1.76 -8.35
C MET A 203 -11.85 -0.27 -8.22
N ILE A 204 -10.85 0.63 -8.26
CA ILE A 204 -11.08 2.08 -8.19
C ILE A 204 -11.83 2.55 -9.44
N ILE A 205 -11.44 2.08 -10.64
CA ILE A 205 -12.12 2.46 -11.90
C ILE A 205 -13.60 2.09 -11.87
N GLY A 206 -13.91 0.87 -11.41
CA GLY A 206 -15.28 0.38 -11.30
C GLY A 206 -16.12 1.17 -10.29
N LEU A 207 -15.57 1.44 -9.11
CA LEU A 207 -16.26 2.21 -8.06
C LEU A 207 -16.43 3.69 -8.46
N HIS A 208 -15.42 4.27 -9.10
CA HIS A 208 -15.50 5.62 -9.65
C HIS A 208 -16.57 5.69 -10.74
N HIS A 209 -16.61 4.72 -11.67
CA HIS A 209 -17.67 4.65 -12.67
C HIS A 209 -19.06 4.52 -12.05
N LEU A 210 -19.19 3.65 -11.05
CA LEU A 210 -20.44 3.41 -10.32
C LEU A 210 -20.97 4.67 -9.65
N THR A 211 -20.10 5.48 -9.05
CA THR A 211 -20.48 6.66 -8.26
C THR A 211 -20.50 7.98 -9.04
N THR A 212 -20.11 7.97 -10.32
CA THR A 212 -20.20 9.15 -11.18
C THR A 212 -21.66 9.51 -11.44
N VAL A 213 -21.98 10.80 -11.43
CA VAL A 213 -23.31 11.32 -11.78
C VAL A 213 -23.21 12.04 -13.12
N LYS A 214 -24.18 11.79 -14.00
CA LYS A 214 -24.25 12.42 -15.33
C LYS A 214 -25.54 13.23 -15.46
N GLU A 215 -25.39 14.49 -15.84
CA GLU A 215 -26.52 15.38 -16.14
C GLU A 215 -27.15 15.02 -17.49
N GLY A 216 -28.48 15.05 -17.58
CA GLY A 216 -29.24 14.72 -18.79
C GLY A 216 -29.29 13.22 -19.12
N ALA A 217 -29.00 12.35 -18.15
CA ALA A 217 -29.03 10.91 -18.36
C ALA A 217 -30.47 10.33 -18.36
N THR A 218 -30.65 9.18 -19.00
CA THR A 218 -31.97 8.55 -19.13
C THR A 218 -32.60 8.26 -17.76
N GLY A 219 -33.83 8.73 -17.54
CA GLY A 219 -34.55 8.49 -16.29
C GLY A 219 -34.24 9.49 -15.17
N GLU A 220 -33.55 10.59 -15.46
CA GLU A 220 -33.32 11.69 -14.51
C GLU A 220 -34.62 12.25 -13.90
N GLY A 221 -34.59 12.56 -12.61
CA GLY A 221 -35.71 13.14 -11.87
C GLY A 221 -36.81 12.15 -11.45
N ARG A 222 -36.70 10.87 -11.85
CA ARG A 222 -37.63 9.81 -11.43
C ARG A 222 -37.53 9.52 -9.93
N VAL A 223 -38.61 8.98 -9.38
CA VAL A 223 -38.75 8.63 -7.96
C VAL A 223 -38.99 7.14 -7.84
N PHE A 224 -38.26 6.48 -6.96
CA PHE A 224 -38.35 5.03 -6.70
C PHE A 224 -38.61 4.75 -5.23
N GLY A 225 -39.51 3.81 -4.97
CA GLY A 225 -39.88 3.36 -3.63
C GLY A 225 -38.85 2.43 -2.98
N SER A 226 -37.90 1.88 -3.74
CA SER A 226 -36.79 1.07 -3.25
C SER A 226 -35.59 1.03 -4.21
N VAL A 227 -34.43 0.61 -3.72
CA VAL A 227 -33.24 0.34 -4.57
C VAL A 227 -33.54 -0.78 -5.57
N SER A 228 -34.28 -1.81 -5.17
CA SER A 228 -34.65 -2.94 -6.04
C SER A 228 -35.52 -2.50 -7.23
N GLU A 229 -36.43 -1.55 -7.02
CA GLU A 229 -37.25 -0.98 -8.10
C GLU A 229 -36.39 -0.18 -9.10
N ALA A 230 -35.42 0.58 -8.59
CA ALA A 230 -34.47 1.30 -9.44
C ALA A 230 -33.55 0.33 -10.23
N ILE A 231 -33.13 -0.79 -9.63
CA ILE A 231 -32.41 -1.86 -10.35
C ILE A 231 -33.27 -2.42 -11.49
N LEU A 232 -34.56 -2.70 -11.23
CA LEU A 232 -35.48 -3.20 -12.25
C LEU A 232 -35.64 -2.21 -13.41
N ALA A 233 -35.79 -0.91 -13.11
CA ALA A 233 -35.87 0.13 -14.13
C ALA A 233 -34.58 0.23 -14.97
N LYS A 234 -33.43 0.00 -14.35
CA LYS A 234 -32.14 -0.06 -15.05
C LYS A 234 -32.05 -1.29 -15.95
N ASP A 235 -32.49 -2.45 -15.47
CA ASP A 235 -32.50 -3.70 -16.25
C ASP A 235 -33.47 -3.62 -17.45
N GLU A 236 -34.55 -2.85 -17.33
CA GLU A 236 -35.46 -2.50 -18.43
C GLU A 236 -34.85 -1.49 -19.42
N GLY A 237 -33.78 -0.79 -19.02
CA GLY A 237 -33.15 0.28 -19.81
C GLY A 237 -33.84 1.64 -19.70
N THR A 238 -34.78 1.81 -18.78
CA THR A 238 -35.51 3.07 -18.55
C THR A 238 -34.85 4.00 -17.53
N LEU A 239 -33.73 3.57 -16.95
CA LEU A 239 -32.90 4.33 -16.02
C LEU A 239 -31.41 4.07 -16.29
N ASP A 240 -30.61 5.13 -16.40
CA ASP A 240 -29.15 5.03 -16.43
C ASP A 240 -28.57 4.90 -15.01
N LEU A 241 -27.45 4.18 -14.87
CA LEU A 241 -26.77 3.97 -13.59
C LEU A 241 -26.37 5.29 -12.90
N GLN A 242 -26.01 6.28 -13.71
CA GLN A 242 -25.44 7.56 -13.31
C GLN A 242 -26.46 8.69 -13.32
N ALA A 243 -27.73 8.40 -13.66
CA ALA A 243 -28.81 9.38 -13.64
C ALA A 243 -29.14 9.83 -12.22
N LYS A 244 -29.41 11.12 -12.05
CA LYS A 244 -29.82 11.70 -10.77
C LYS A 244 -31.29 11.40 -10.51
N VAL A 245 -31.59 10.64 -9.46
CA VAL A 245 -32.94 10.18 -9.12
C VAL A 245 -33.23 10.29 -7.63
N ARG A 246 -34.51 10.16 -7.25
CA ARG A 246 -34.91 10.10 -5.84
C ARG A 246 -35.22 8.67 -5.45
N ILE A 247 -34.37 8.07 -4.62
CA ILE A 247 -34.53 6.68 -4.17
C ILE A 247 -34.80 6.66 -2.68
N ARG A 248 -35.79 5.87 -2.26
CA ARG A 248 -36.00 5.56 -0.86
C ARG A 248 -35.01 4.48 -0.41
N VAL A 249 -34.10 4.83 0.49
CA VAL A 249 -33.10 3.90 1.04
C VAL A 249 -33.42 3.63 2.51
N PRO A 250 -33.71 2.39 2.92
CA PRO A 250 -34.05 2.07 4.30
C PRO A 250 -32.80 2.10 5.20
N GLY A 251 -32.90 2.75 6.37
CA GLY A 251 -31.85 2.69 7.40
C GLY A 251 -30.65 3.60 7.18
N LEU A 252 -30.82 4.74 6.49
CA LEU A 252 -29.76 5.73 6.31
C LEU A 252 -29.34 6.33 7.66
N THR A 253 -28.03 6.38 7.87
CA THR A 253 -27.39 7.29 8.80
C THR A 253 -26.81 8.46 7.99
N PHE A 254 -26.95 9.69 8.47
CA PHE A 254 -26.26 10.85 7.90
C PHE A 254 -25.06 11.22 8.78
N LEU A 255 -24.10 11.94 8.21
CA LEU A 255 -23.10 12.65 9.01
C LEU A 255 -23.81 13.72 9.85
N GLU A 256 -23.25 14.08 11.00
CA GLU A 256 -23.77 15.17 11.84
C GLU A 256 -23.88 16.46 11.00
N GLY A 257 -25.09 17.01 10.88
CA GLY A 257 -25.38 18.22 10.10
C GLY A 257 -25.88 18.01 8.66
N ASP A 258 -25.80 16.80 8.10
CA ASP A 258 -26.21 16.49 6.71
C ASP A 258 -27.61 15.87 6.58
N ALA A 259 -28.30 15.67 7.71
CA ALA A 259 -29.68 15.19 7.71
C ALA A 259 -30.61 16.30 7.20
N PRO A 260 -31.45 16.05 6.17
CA PRO A 260 -32.47 17.01 5.75
C PRO A 260 -33.41 17.37 6.91
N GLU A 261 -33.80 18.64 7.02
CA GLU A 261 -34.82 19.06 8.01
C GLU A 261 -36.10 18.21 7.83
N GLY A 262 -36.51 17.49 8.88
CA GLY A 262 -37.68 16.60 8.87
C GLY A 262 -37.44 15.12 8.54
N TYR A 263 -36.20 14.63 8.63
CA TYR A 263 -35.87 13.23 8.32
C TYR A 263 -36.44 12.21 9.33
N GLU A 264 -37.51 11.50 8.96
CA GLU A 264 -37.84 10.18 9.51
C GLU A 264 -36.92 9.11 8.87
N ARG A 265 -36.62 8.01 9.58
CA ARG A 265 -35.69 6.90 9.20
C ARG A 265 -35.91 6.22 7.82
N HIS A 266 -36.82 6.74 7.00
CA HIS A 266 -37.25 6.23 5.70
C HIS A 266 -37.43 7.32 4.63
N GLY A 267 -36.57 8.35 4.59
CA GLY A 267 -36.67 9.46 3.64
C GLY A 267 -36.27 9.12 2.19
N LEU A 268 -36.81 9.90 1.25
CA LEU A 268 -36.39 9.93 -0.15
C LEU A 268 -35.07 10.72 -0.27
N LEU A 269 -34.08 10.16 -0.97
CA LEU A 269 -32.77 10.77 -1.12
C LEU A 269 -32.48 11.05 -2.60
N ASP A 270 -32.01 12.26 -2.90
CA ASP A 270 -31.39 12.58 -4.19
C ASP A 270 -30.03 11.87 -4.31
N ALA A 271 -29.94 10.85 -5.14
CA ALA A 271 -28.72 10.09 -5.41
C ALA A 271 -28.80 9.39 -6.78
N SER A 272 -27.66 8.94 -7.31
CA SER A 272 -27.70 8.00 -8.44
C SER A 272 -27.97 6.57 -7.98
N LEU A 273 -28.48 5.73 -8.87
CA LEU A 273 -28.61 4.29 -8.59
C LEU A 273 -27.24 3.69 -8.22
N GLY A 274 -26.18 4.11 -8.91
CA GLY A 274 -24.84 3.63 -8.61
C GLY A 274 -24.33 4.02 -7.23
N GLN A 275 -24.62 5.24 -6.76
CA GLN A 275 -24.33 5.64 -5.38
C GLN A 275 -25.13 4.81 -4.36
N ALA A 276 -26.40 4.50 -4.64
CA ALA A 276 -27.18 3.63 -3.77
C ALA A 276 -26.58 2.21 -3.68
N ILE A 277 -26.15 1.63 -4.81
CA ILE A 277 -25.49 0.31 -4.86
C ILE A 277 -24.15 0.34 -4.11
N PHE A 278 -23.38 1.42 -4.24
CA PHE A 278 -22.12 1.58 -3.51
C PHE A 278 -22.34 1.60 -1.99
N ASN A 279 -23.35 2.33 -1.53
CA ASN A 279 -23.65 2.44 -0.10
C ASN A 279 -24.20 1.14 0.50
N ASP A 280 -24.87 0.29 -0.29
CA ASP A 280 -25.28 -1.06 0.15
C ASP A 280 -24.08 -1.99 0.44
N ALA A 281 -22.93 -1.73 -0.19
CA ALA A 281 -21.69 -2.46 0.08
C ALA A 281 -21.02 -2.06 1.41
N LEU A 282 -21.40 -0.92 2.00
CA LEU A 282 -20.89 -0.43 3.29
C LEU A 282 -21.59 -1.13 4.47
N PRO A 283 -21.05 -1.08 5.70
CA PRO A 283 -21.71 -1.69 6.85
C PRO A 283 -22.93 -0.88 7.28
N LYS A 284 -23.84 -1.55 8.00
CA LYS A 284 -25.05 -0.92 8.52
C LYS A 284 -24.65 0.13 9.57
N GLY A 285 -25.18 1.33 9.44
CA GLY A 285 -24.84 2.46 10.33
C GLY A 285 -23.83 3.44 9.74
N TYR A 286 -23.15 3.08 8.64
CA TYR A 286 -22.21 3.98 7.99
C TYR A 286 -22.95 5.14 7.28
N PRO A 287 -22.45 6.38 7.35
CA PRO A 287 -23.08 7.52 6.71
C PRO A 287 -23.14 7.40 5.18
N PHE A 288 -24.25 7.85 4.58
CA PHE A 288 -24.41 7.78 3.12
C PHE A 288 -23.38 8.65 2.38
N VAL A 289 -22.60 8.04 1.49
CA VAL A 289 -21.59 8.70 0.68
C VAL A 289 -22.20 9.18 -0.64
N ARG A 290 -22.26 10.50 -0.82
CA ARG A 290 -22.73 11.16 -2.07
C ARG A 290 -21.61 11.52 -3.05
N GLU A 291 -20.38 11.53 -2.59
CA GLU A 291 -19.22 11.93 -3.41
C GLU A 291 -18.79 10.79 -4.33
N GLN A 292 -18.03 11.14 -5.36
CA GLN A 292 -17.41 10.17 -6.26
C GLN A 292 -16.32 9.39 -5.52
N ALA A 293 -16.34 8.07 -5.68
CA ALA A 293 -15.39 7.16 -5.04
C ALA A 293 -14.06 7.14 -5.79
N ASP A 294 -13.25 8.18 -5.61
CA ASP A 294 -11.85 8.22 -6.05
C ASP A 294 -10.93 7.52 -5.03
N LYS A 295 -9.65 7.40 -5.36
CA LYS A 295 -8.66 6.79 -4.46
C LYS A 295 -8.59 7.50 -3.10
N GLY A 296 -8.69 8.84 -3.08
CA GLY A 296 -8.64 9.64 -1.87
C GLY A 296 -9.81 9.33 -0.95
N LYS A 297 -11.03 9.38 -1.48
CA LYS A 297 -12.26 9.12 -0.74
C LYS A 297 -12.35 7.68 -0.26
N LEU A 298 -11.97 6.70 -1.11
CA LEU A 298 -11.91 5.30 -0.69
C LEU A 298 -10.94 5.10 0.48
N SER A 299 -9.78 5.78 0.48
CA SER A 299 -8.86 5.73 1.61
C SER A 299 -9.49 6.31 2.88
N GLN A 300 -10.18 7.45 2.80
CA GLN A 300 -10.87 8.05 3.94
C GLN A 300 -11.96 7.13 4.49
N ILE A 301 -12.74 6.50 3.61
CA ILE A 301 -13.79 5.55 4.01
C ILE A 301 -13.19 4.38 4.77
N VAL A 302 -12.13 3.76 4.23
CA VAL A 302 -11.50 2.60 4.89
C VAL A 302 -10.82 2.99 6.21
N ASN A 303 -10.22 4.19 6.32
CA ASN A 303 -9.69 4.69 7.58
C ASN A 303 -10.78 4.79 8.64
N LYS A 304 -11.89 5.48 8.32
CA LYS A 304 -13.03 5.64 9.23
C LYS A 304 -13.63 4.31 9.64
N LEU A 305 -13.74 3.37 8.69
CA LEU A 305 -14.20 2.02 8.97
C LEU A 305 -13.26 1.29 9.94
N ALA A 306 -11.94 1.44 9.80
CA ALA A 306 -10.97 0.79 10.67
C ALA A 306 -10.97 1.34 12.11
N GLU A 307 -11.39 2.59 12.30
CA GLU A 307 -11.49 3.22 13.63
C GLU A 307 -12.81 2.92 14.33
N GLU A 308 -13.93 3.00 13.60
CA GLU A 308 -15.27 2.92 14.18
C GLU A 308 -15.82 1.48 14.24
N TYR A 309 -15.37 0.59 13.35
CA TYR A 309 -15.95 -0.75 13.19
C TYR A 309 -14.96 -1.87 13.56
N PRO A 310 -15.48 -3.03 14.03
CA PRO A 310 -14.65 -4.20 14.27
C PRO A 310 -13.95 -4.68 12.98
N LYS A 311 -12.69 -5.11 13.10
CA LYS A 311 -11.86 -5.60 11.97
C LYS A 311 -12.55 -6.66 11.10
N VAL A 312 -13.38 -7.52 11.69
CA VAL A 312 -14.14 -8.56 10.96
C VAL A 312 -15.13 -7.93 9.98
N GLU A 313 -15.84 -6.88 10.40
CA GLU A 313 -16.81 -6.18 9.56
C GLU A 313 -16.11 -5.30 8.50
N VAL A 314 -14.96 -4.73 8.84
CA VAL A 314 -14.10 -4.03 7.88
C VAL A 314 -13.60 -4.98 6.78
N ALA A 315 -13.11 -6.17 7.14
CA ALA A 315 -12.66 -7.18 6.18
C ALA A 315 -13.80 -7.62 5.25
N ALA A 316 -14.98 -7.91 5.80
CA ALA A 316 -16.15 -8.28 5.00
C ALA A 316 -16.62 -7.16 4.07
N THR A 317 -16.54 -5.91 4.53
CA THR A 317 -16.86 -4.73 3.72
C THR A 317 -15.85 -4.53 2.59
N LEU A 318 -14.56 -4.72 2.85
CA LEU A 318 -13.51 -4.66 1.82
C LEU A 318 -13.72 -5.72 0.73
N ASP A 319 -14.14 -6.93 1.10
CA ASP A 319 -14.49 -7.98 0.13
C ASP A 319 -15.71 -7.58 -0.73
N ARG A 320 -16.77 -7.00 -0.14
CA ARG A 320 -17.93 -6.46 -0.87
C ARG A 320 -17.54 -5.33 -1.83
N ILE A 321 -16.71 -4.39 -1.38
CA ILE A 321 -16.20 -3.27 -2.19
C ILE A 321 -15.36 -3.79 -3.36
N LYS A 322 -14.50 -4.78 -3.13
CA LYS A 322 -13.70 -5.43 -4.16
C LYS A 322 -14.60 -6.08 -5.22
N ASP A 323 -15.61 -6.85 -4.80
CA ASP A 323 -16.53 -7.53 -5.72
C ASP A 323 -17.32 -6.53 -6.58
N ALA A 324 -17.85 -5.47 -5.95
CA ALA A 324 -18.51 -4.37 -6.66
C ALA A 324 -17.55 -3.67 -7.64
N GLY A 325 -16.33 -3.38 -7.20
CA GLY A 325 -15.29 -2.75 -8.01
C GLY A 325 -14.99 -3.54 -9.28
N PHE A 326 -14.71 -4.85 -9.16
CA PHE A 326 -14.45 -5.68 -10.34
C PHE A 326 -15.69 -5.81 -11.25
N TYR A 327 -16.88 -5.99 -10.67
CA TYR A 327 -18.12 -6.14 -11.43
C TYR A 327 -18.44 -4.91 -12.31
N TRP A 328 -18.24 -3.71 -11.75
CA TRP A 328 -18.49 -2.44 -12.45
C TRP A 328 -17.31 -2.00 -13.31
N ALA A 329 -16.07 -2.42 -12.99
CA ALA A 329 -14.91 -2.17 -13.84
C ALA A 329 -15.10 -2.83 -15.21
N THR A 330 -15.52 -4.10 -15.26
CA THR A 330 -15.78 -4.80 -16.53
C THR A 330 -16.88 -4.10 -17.35
N ARG A 331 -17.91 -3.56 -16.69
CA ARG A 331 -19.04 -2.87 -17.35
C ARG A 331 -18.77 -1.41 -17.67
N SER A 332 -17.72 -0.82 -17.11
CA SER A 332 -17.33 0.57 -17.40
C SER A 332 -16.85 0.77 -18.83
N GLY A 333 -16.50 -0.31 -19.54
CA GLY A 333 -16.04 -0.25 -20.93
C GLY A 333 -14.72 0.51 -21.10
N VAL A 334 -13.96 0.72 -20.02
CA VAL A 334 -12.68 1.44 -20.07
C VAL A 334 -11.69 0.63 -20.91
N THR A 335 -11.31 1.20 -22.04
CA THR A 335 -10.33 0.67 -22.98
C THR A 335 -9.30 1.76 -23.28
N VAL A 336 -8.20 1.37 -23.93
CA VAL A 336 -7.17 2.30 -24.37
C VAL A 336 -6.97 2.11 -25.87
N ALA A 337 -7.40 3.09 -26.64
CA ALA A 337 -7.14 3.19 -28.06
C ALA A 337 -6.19 4.36 -28.37
N LEU A 338 -5.53 4.32 -29.53
CA LEU A 338 -4.80 5.48 -30.03
C LEU A 338 -5.75 6.68 -30.23
N SER A 339 -7.02 6.50 -30.53
CA SER A 339 -7.98 7.61 -30.61
C SER A 339 -8.14 8.38 -29.29
N ASP A 340 -7.95 7.71 -28.15
CA ASP A 340 -8.18 8.29 -26.82
C ASP A 340 -7.03 9.20 -26.39
N ILE A 341 -5.86 9.03 -27.01
CA ILE A 341 -4.66 9.85 -26.76
C ILE A 341 -4.76 11.12 -27.62
N LEU A 342 -5.28 12.19 -27.04
CA LEU A 342 -5.46 13.47 -27.71
C LEU A 342 -4.23 14.36 -27.51
N THR A 343 -3.60 14.75 -28.62
CA THR A 343 -2.50 15.73 -28.62
C THR A 343 -3.10 17.13 -28.80
N PRO A 344 -2.75 18.11 -27.95
CA PRO A 344 -3.33 19.45 -28.06
C PRO A 344 -2.89 20.12 -29.37
N PRO A 345 -3.81 20.73 -30.14
CA PRO A 345 -3.49 21.36 -31.43
C PRO A 345 -2.53 22.56 -31.27
N SER A 346 -2.61 23.27 -30.14
CA SER A 346 -1.73 24.40 -29.80
C SER A 346 -0.27 24.01 -29.55
N LYS A 347 0.05 22.72 -29.42
CA LYS A 347 1.41 22.24 -29.12
C LYS A 347 2.45 22.82 -30.07
N LYS A 348 2.19 22.80 -31.38
CA LYS A 348 3.16 23.26 -32.40
C LYS A 348 3.45 24.76 -32.26
N GLU A 349 2.43 25.53 -31.92
CA GLU A 349 2.56 26.99 -31.74
C GLU A 349 3.36 27.32 -30.48
N ILE A 350 3.06 26.64 -29.36
CA ILE A 350 3.80 26.78 -28.10
C ILE A 350 5.28 26.46 -28.31
N VAL A 351 5.57 25.29 -28.89
CA VAL A 351 6.96 24.85 -29.13
C VAL A 351 7.70 25.82 -30.05
N ALA A 352 7.07 26.29 -31.14
CA ALA A 352 7.70 27.26 -32.04
C ALA A 352 7.98 28.61 -31.37
N GLY A 353 7.16 29.02 -30.40
CA GLY A 353 7.40 30.20 -29.57
C GLY A 353 8.68 30.06 -28.73
N TYR A 354 8.82 28.94 -28.04
CA TYR A 354 9.99 28.64 -27.20
C TYR A 354 11.27 28.33 -28.00
N GLU A 355 11.17 27.72 -29.18
CA GLU A 355 12.32 27.54 -30.08
C GLU A 355 12.93 28.88 -30.50
N LYS A 356 12.11 29.90 -30.75
CA LYS A 356 12.59 31.27 -31.05
C LYS A 356 13.31 31.90 -29.85
N GLN A 357 12.84 31.65 -28.64
CA GLN A 357 13.51 32.13 -27.42
C GLN A 357 14.86 31.42 -27.21
N ALA A 358 14.89 30.10 -27.35
CA ALA A 358 16.12 29.31 -27.29
C ALA A 358 17.16 29.75 -28.35
N ALA A 359 16.70 30.07 -29.57
CA ALA A 359 17.56 30.59 -30.63
C ALA A 359 18.16 31.98 -30.28
N LYS A 360 17.42 32.84 -29.58
CA LYS A 360 17.95 34.14 -29.11
C LYS A 360 19.07 33.95 -28.09
N VAL A 361 18.89 33.05 -27.13
CA VAL A 361 19.93 32.71 -26.12
C VAL A 361 21.16 32.15 -26.81
N GLN A 362 20.99 31.25 -27.79
CA GLN A 362 22.09 30.72 -28.58
C GLN A 362 22.83 31.82 -29.38
N ALA A 363 22.11 32.77 -29.96
CA ALA A 363 22.71 33.90 -30.68
C ALA A 363 23.45 34.89 -29.75
N GLN A 364 22.99 35.06 -28.50
CA GLN A 364 23.69 35.88 -27.50
C GLN A 364 25.01 35.22 -27.08
N PHE A 365 25.01 33.90 -26.92
CA PHE A 365 26.22 33.12 -26.66
C PHE A 365 27.23 33.23 -27.81
N GLU A 366 26.77 33.12 -29.06
CA GLU A 366 27.64 33.28 -30.25
C GLU A 366 28.24 34.69 -30.37
N LYS A 367 27.56 35.71 -29.84
CA LYS A 367 28.06 37.09 -29.75
C LYS A 367 28.97 37.33 -28.52
N GLY A 368 29.18 36.32 -27.68
CA GLY A 368 30.02 36.41 -26.48
C GLY A 368 29.39 37.18 -25.32
N LEU A 369 28.06 37.37 -25.31
CA LEU A 369 27.35 38.13 -24.27
C LEU A 369 27.04 37.30 -23.01
N THR A 370 27.09 35.98 -23.11
CA THR A 370 26.73 35.03 -22.04
C THR A 370 27.74 33.89 -21.96
N THR A 371 27.94 33.32 -20.79
CA THR A 371 28.79 32.14 -20.60
C THR A 371 28.06 30.83 -20.97
N ASP A 372 28.79 29.72 -21.16
CA ASP A 372 28.17 28.42 -21.46
C ASP A 372 27.29 27.90 -20.31
N ALA A 373 27.68 28.19 -19.06
CA ALA A 373 26.91 27.80 -17.89
C ALA A 373 25.56 28.54 -17.83
N GLU A 374 25.58 29.86 -18.02
CA GLU A 374 24.38 30.70 -18.07
C GLU A 374 23.47 30.29 -19.24
N ARG A 375 24.05 30.07 -20.43
CA ARG A 375 23.32 29.55 -21.60
C ARG A 375 22.56 28.27 -21.27
N ARG A 376 23.22 27.29 -20.64
CA ARG A 376 22.59 26.01 -20.30
C ARG A 376 21.45 26.19 -19.30
N GLN A 377 21.67 26.99 -18.25
CA GLN A 377 20.66 27.24 -17.24
C GLN A 377 19.43 27.94 -17.82
N GLU A 378 19.64 28.92 -18.70
CA GLU A 378 18.56 29.65 -19.36
C GLU A 378 17.79 28.77 -20.34
N LEU A 379 18.49 27.94 -21.14
CA LEU A 379 17.85 26.95 -22.01
C LEU A 379 17.01 25.93 -21.21
N ILE A 380 17.52 25.44 -20.07
CA ILE A 380 16.76 24.54 -19.20
C ILE A 380 15.47 25.21 -18.72
N LYS A 381 15.55 26.46 -18.25
CA LYS A 381 14.38 27.21 -17.79
C LYS A 381 13.32 27.37 -18.88
N ILE A 382 13.73 27.80 -20.08
CA ILE A 382 12.85 27.97 -21.25
C ILE A 382 12.11 26.67 -21.56
N TRP A 383 12.81 25.54 -21.58
CA TRP A 383 12.21 24.25 -21.92
C TRP A 383 11.38 23.62 -20.81
N THR A 384 11.68 23.91 -19.54
CA THR A 384 10.81 23.55 -18.41
C THR A 384 9.49 24.29 -18.50
N GLU A 385 9.50 25.60 -18.73
CA GLU A 385 8.30 26.40 -18.90
C GLU A 385 7.46 25.93 -20.10
N ALA A 386 8.11 25.64 -21.24
CA ALA A 386 7.45 25.08 -22.42
C ALA A 386 6.75 23.74 -22.12
N THR A 387 7.41 22.87 -21.36
CA THR A 387 6.87 21.55 -21.00
C THR A 387 5.65 21.68 -20.09
N ASP A 388 5.65 22.65 -19.17
CA ASP A 388 4.52 22.94 -18.27
C ASP A 388 3.35 23.58 -19.00
N GLU A 389 3.59 24.48 -19.95
CA GLU A 389 2.54 25.09 -20.78
C GLU A 389 1.86 24.02 -21.66
N VAL A 390 2.65 23.15 -22.30
CA VAL A 390 2.11 22.00 -23.06
C VAL A 390 1.30 21.08 -22.15
N GLN A 391 1.75 20.85 -20.91
CA GLN A 391 0.99 20.04 -19.95
C GLN A 391 -0.36 20.67 -19.59
N LYS A 392 -0.42 21.98 -19.37
CA LYS A 392 -1.68 22.70 -19.07
C LYS A 392 -2.64 22.65 -20.26
N ALA A 393 -2.14 22.94 -21.47
CA ALA A 393 -2.92 22.88 -22.70
C ALA A 393 -3.44 21.45 -22.97
N MET A 394 -2.62 20.44 -22.72
CA MET A 394 -3.02 19.04 -22.81
C MET A 394 -4.17 18.73 -21.84
N ARG A 395 -4.03 19.05 -20.54
CA ARG A 395 -5.08 18.78 -19.54
C ARG A 395 -6.42 19.41 -19.89
N ALA A 396 -6.43 20.66 -20.35
CA ALA A 396 -7.65 21.35 -20.75
C ALA A 396 -8.32 20.74 -22.00
N HIS A 397 -7.56 20.04 -22.84
CA HIS A 397 -8.07 19.44 -24.08
C HIS A 397 -8.67 18.05 -23.87
N PHE A 398 -8.36 17.36 -22.77
CA PHE A 398 -8.92 16.04 -22.48
C PHE A 398 -10.37 16.15 -21.99
N PRO A 399 -11.36 15.56 -22.70
CA PRO A 399 -12.73 15.50 -22.22
C PRO A 399 -12.85 14.71 -20.91
N GLU A 400 -13.87 14.99 -20.11
CA GLU A 400 -14.14 14.27 -18.86
C GLU A 400 -14.54 12.80 -19.11
N ASP A 401 -15.27 12.54 -20.20
CA ASP A 401 -15.71 11.20 -20.60
C ASP A 401 -14.58 10.32 -21.18
N ASN A 402 -13.39 10.88 -21.43
CA ASN A 402 -12.27 10.12 -21.99
C ASN A 402 -11.78 9.04 -21.00
N THR A 403 -11.58 7.82 -21.49
CA THR A 403 -11.11 6.66 -20.72
C THR A 403 -9.77 6.92 -20.01
N ILE A 404 -8.83 7.60 -20.69
CA ILE A 404 -7.52 7.95 -20.14
C ILE A 404 -7.66 8.99 -19.03
N ASN A 405 -8.53 9.98 -19.20
CA ASN A 405 -8.80 10.97 -18.18
C ASN A 405 -9.38 10.28 -16.94
N ARG A 406 -10.41 9.43 -17.11
CA ARG A 406 -11.02 8.65 -16.03
C ARG A 406 -10.04 7.75 -15.27
N MET A 407 -9.06 7.13 -15.94
CA MET A 407 -8.04 6.32 -15.25
C MET A 407 -7.12 7.16 -14.35
N VAL A 408 -6.79 8.38 -14.77
CA VAL A 408 -5.87 9.27 -14.06
C VAL A 408 -6.59 10.07 -12.98
N SER A 409 -7.78 10.61 -13.27
CA SER A 409 -8.59 11.39 -12.33
C SER A 409 -9.10 10.54 -11.17
N SER A 410 -9.49 9.29 -11.42
CA SER A 410 -9.86 8.34 -10.36
C SER A 410 -8.69 7.95 -9.45
N GLY A 411 -7.44 8.20 -9.87
CA GLY A 411 -6.24 7.78 -9.16
C GLY A 411 -5.96 6.28 -9.27
N ALA A 412 -6.67 5.56 -10.16
CA ALA A 412 -6.51 4.13 -10.35
C ALA A 412 -5.18 3.76 -11.00
N ARG A 413 -4.82 4.43 -12.09
CA ARG A 413 -3.58 4.18 -12.82
C ARG A 413 -3.11 5.40 -13.60
N GLY A 414 -1.81 5.65 -13.51
CA GLY A 414 -1.14 6.69 -14.27
C GLY A 414 -1.06 8.03 -13.54
N ASN A 415 -0.18 8.89 -14.05
CA ASN A 415 -0.03 10.26 -13.61
C ASN A 415 -0.11 11.17 -14.84
N TRP A 416 -0.60 12.39 -14.68
CA TRP A 416 -0.56 13.43 -15.70
C TRP A 416 0.83 13.64 -16.34
N LEU A 417 1.91 13.43 -15.57
CA LEU A 417 3.28 13.44 -16.11
C LEU A 417 3.53 12.31 -17.12
N GLN A 418 2.96 11.13 -16.92
CA GLN A 418 3.06 10.02 -17.88
C GLN A 418 2.22 10.29 -19.12
N ILE A 419 1.01 10.83 -18.95
CA ILE A 419 0.16 11.25 -20.08
C ILE A 419 0.86 12.34 -20.90
N ARG A 420 1.55 13.28 -20.24
CA ARG A 420 2.38 14.30 -20.90
C ARG A 420 3.42 13.68 -21.82
N ASN A 421 4.13 12.64 -21.38
CA ASN A 421 5.12 11.95 -22.22
C ASN A 421 4.48 11.22 -23.41
N ILE A 422 3.23 10.75 -23.27
CA ILE A 422 2.52 10.00 -24.31
C ILE A 422 1.89 10.93 -25.36
N ALA A 423 1.21 11.99 -24.93
CA ALA A 423 0.38 12.84 -25.79
C ALA A 423 0.95 14.25 -26.02
N GLY A 424 1.71 14.77 -25.04
CA GLY A 424 2.26 16.12 -25.03
C GLY A 424 3.68 16.16 -25.58
N MET A 425 4.69 16.20 -24.70
CA MET A 425 6.10 16.10 -25.04
C MET A 425 6.86 15.46 -23.88
N ARG A 426 8.00 14.81 -24.16
CA ARG A 426 8.81 14.22 -23.10
C ARG A 426 9.60 15.26 -22.32
N GLY A 427 10.13 16.28 -23.00
CA GLY A 427 10.90 17.35 -22.37
C GLY A 427 12.37 16.99 -22.14
N LEU A 428 12.95 17.53 -21.09
CA LEU A 428 14.38 17.42 -20.77
C LEU A 428 14.74 16.05 -20.17
N VAL A 429 15.98 15.60 -20.42
CA VAL A 429 16.51 14.32 -19.93
C VAL A 429 17.90 14.50 -19.34
N ASN A 430 18.24 13.69 -18.33
CA ASN A 430 19.57 13.71 -17.72
C ASN A 430 20.57 12.83 -18.44
N ASN A 431 21.82 13.29 -18.43
CA ASN A 431 22.96 12.46 -18.77
C ASN A 431 23.31 11.47 -17.62
N PRO A 432 24.21 10.50 -17.84
CA PRO A 432 24.63 9.56 -16.80
C PRO A 432 25.32 10.24 -15.60
N LYS A 433 25.87 11.44 -15.77
CA LYS A 433 26.44 12.23 -14.67
C LYS A 433 25.38 12.92 -13.80
N GLY A 434 24.13 13.01 -14.27
CA GLY A 434 23.03 13.66 -13.57
C GLY A 434 22.78 15.11 -14.00
N GLU A 435 23.49 15.61 -15.01
CA GLU A 435 23.27 16.94 -15.57
C GLU A 435 22.14 16.88 -16.61
N ILE A 436 21.30 17.91 -16.65
CA ILE A 436 20.22 18.04 -17.62
C ILE A 436 20.81 18.38 -19.00
N ILE A 437 20.41 17.62 -20.02
CA ILE A 437 20.79 17.89 -21.41
C ILE A 437 19.92 19.07 -21.90
N PRO A 438 20.51 20.20 -22.32
CA PRO A 438 19.76 21.42 -22.69
C PRO A 438 18.96 21.29 -23.99
N ARG A 439 19.10 20.16 -24.70
CA ARG A 439 18.30 19.81 -25.87
C ARG A 439 17.14 18.91 -25.46
N PRO A 440 15.88 19.38 -25.51
CA PRO A 440 14.72 18.59 -25.11
C PRO A 440 14.34 17.55 -26.16
N ILE A 441 13.48 16.63 -25.76
CA ILE A 441 12.73 15.74 -26.64
C ILE A 441 11.33 16.36 -26.85
N ILE A 442 11.09 16.88 -28.05
CA ILE A 442 9.85 17.57 -28.43
C ILE A 442 8.77 16.55 -28.80
N SER A 443 9.20 15.45 -29.42
CA SER A 443 8.31 14.38 -29.84
C SER A 443 7.70 13.65 -28.64
N SER A 444 6.43 13.29 -28.78
CA SER A 444 5.72 12.42 -27.84
C SER A 444 5.84 10.96 -28.25
N TYR A 445 5.48 10.03 -27.36
CA TYR A 445 5.44 8.61 -27.74
C TYR A 445 4.38 8.29 -28.79
N ARG A 446 3.29 9.07 -28.84
CA ARG A 446 2.28 8.96 -29.90
C ARG A 446 2.85 9.32 -31.27
N GLU A 447 3.59 10.41 -31.36
CA GLU A 447 4.19 10.89 -32.62
C GLU A 447 5.39 10.04 -33.05
N GLY A 448 6.05 9.37 -32.09
CA GLY A 448 7.26 8.60 -32.30
C GLY A 448 8.52 9.44 -32.09
N LEU A 449 9.57 8.83 -31.56
CA LEU A 449 10.84 9.50 -31.29
C LEU A 449 11.79 9.36 -32.48
N SER A 450 12.52 10.42 -32.80
CA SER A 450 13.66 10.32 -33.73
C SER A 450 14.80 9.48 -33.13
N VAL A 451 15.71 8.99 -33.97
CA VAL A 451 16.87 8.18 -33.51
C VAL A 451 17.71 8.92 -32.46
N ALA A 452 17.92 10.23 -32.65
CA ALA A 452 18.68 11.05 -31.72
C ALA A 452 17.95 11.23 -30.37
N GLU A 453 16.65 11.52 -30.40
CA GLU A 453 15.82 11.65 -29.20
C GLU A 453 15.73 10.32 -28.43
N TYR A 454 15.56 9.21 -29.15
CA TYR A 454 15.56 7.88 -28.57
C TYR A 454 16.90 7.57 -27.88
N PHE A 455 18.03 7.82 -28.55
CA PHE A 455 19.36 7.60 -27.99
C PHE A 455 19.59 8.43 -26.72
N ILE A 456 19.18 9.71 -26.70
CA ILE A 456 19.25 10.56 -25.51
C ILE A 456 18.41 9.98 -24.37
N ALA A 457 17.17 9.52 -24.65
CA ALA A 457 16.30 8.91 -23.65
C ALA A 457 16.88 7.65 -22.98
N THR A 458 17.74 6.90 -23.68
CA THR A 458 18.34 5.67 -23.13
C THR A 458 19.29 5.93 -21.95
N HIS A 459 19.94 7.09 -21.90
CA HIS A 459 20.91 7.42 -20.84
C HIS A 459 20.22 7.49 -19.47
N GLY A 460 19.11 8.22 -19.40
CA GLY A 460 18.31 8.33 -18.17
C GLY A 460 17.72 6.98 -17.75
N ALA A 461 17.15 6.22 -18.70
CA ALA A 461 16.54 4.92 -18.42
C ALA A 461 17.54 3.90 -17.87
N ARG A 462 18.73 3.80 -18.48
CA ARG A 462 19.78 2.86 -18.04
C ARG A 462 20.31 3.22 -16.65
N LYS A 463 20.51 4.51 -16.38
CA LYS A 463 20.93 4.98 -15.05
C LYS A 463 19.88 4.65 -14.00
N GLY A 464 18.59 4.88 -14.28
CA GLY A 464 17.50 4.55 -13.36
C GLY A 464 17.49 3.07 -12.97
N LEU A 465 17.66 2.16 -13.95
CA LEU A 465 17.74 0.71 -13.69
C LEU A 465 18.96 0.33 -12.85
N ALA A 466 20.13 0.90 -13.15
CA ALA A 466 21.36 0.63 -12.40
C ALA A 466 21.29 1.16 -10.95
N ASP A 467 20.78 2.38 -10.76
CA ASP A 467 20.62 3.00 -9.45
C ASP A 467 19.63 2.22 -8.58
N THR A 468 18.53 1.74 -9.16
CA THR A 468 17.55 0.90 -8.46
C THR A 468 18.21 -0.36 -7.90
N ALA A 469 19.05 -1.03 -8.70
CA ALA A 469 19.75 -2.25 -8.28
C ALA A 469 20.81 -1.98 -7.20
N LEU A 470 21.62 -0.92 -7.34
CA LEU A 470 22.70 -0.59 -6.39
C LEU A 470 22.13 -0.18 -5.02
N ARG A 471 21.13 0.69 -5.01
CA ARG A 471 20.62 1.32 -3.78
C ARG A 471 19.76 0.40 -2.92
N THR A 472 19.25 -0.68 -3.50
CA THR A 472 18.58 -1.74 -2.74
C THR A 472 19.51 -2.33 -1.67
N ALA A 473 20.82 -2.42 -1.94
CA ALA A 473 21.79 -2.91 -0.96
C ALA A 473 21.99 -1.95 0.23
N ASP A 474 22.02 -0.64 -0.03
CA ASP A 474 22.28 0.39 0.99
C ASP A 474 21.13 0.52 1.98
N SER A 475 19.88 0.46 1.50
CA SER A 475 18.73 0.52 2.40
C SER A 475 18.57 -0.74 3.25
N GLY A 476 18.85 -1.92 2.69
CA GLY A 476 18.90 -3.16 3.47
C GLY A 476 19.97 -3.08 4.57
N TYR A 477 21.09 -2.39 4.30
CA TYR A 477 22.13 -2.16 5.30
C TYR A 477 21.68 -1.22 6.43
N LEU A 478 21.00 -0.11 6.11
CA LEU A 478 20.45 0.80 7.12
C LEU A 478 19.43 0.09 8.01
N THR A 479 18.47 -0.61 7.41
CA THR A 479 17.43 -1.35 8.12
C THR A 479 18.04 -2.37 9.08
N ARG A 480 19.06 -3.10 8.61
CA ARG A 480 19.81 -4.04 9.44
C ARG A 480 20.47 -3.33 10.64
N ARG A 481 21.14 -2.20 10.44
CA ARG A 481 21.75 -1.45 11.55
C ARG A 481 20.71 -0.97 12.56
N LEU A 482 19.54 -0.52 12.09
CA LEU A 482 18.45 -0.11 12.96
C LEU A 482 17.95 -1.30 13.80
N VAL A 483 17.74 -2.47 13.19
CA VAL A 483 17.36 -3.69 13.92
C VAL A 483 18.44 -4.10 14.92
N ASP A 484 19.72 -4.07 14.53
CA ASP A 484 20.84 -4.44 15.40
C ASP A 484 20.88 -3.56 16.69
N VAL A 485 20.44 -2.29 16.63
CA VAL A 485 20.41 -1.37 17.79
C VAL A 485 19.10 -1.46 18.58
N SER A 486 17.98 -1.75 17.92
CA SER A 486 16.64 -1.63 18.51
C SER A 486 15.98 -2.96 18.90
N GLN A 487 16.55 -4.11 18.53
CA GLN A 487 15.93 -5.42 18.78
C GLN A 487 15.58 -5.72 20.25
N ASP A 488 16.31 -5.14 21.20
CA ASP A 488 16.10 -5.33 22.64
C ASP A 488 15.04 -4.38 23.24
N VAL A 489 14.50 -3.45 22.44
CA VAL A 489 13.44 -2.53 22.85
C VAL A 489 12.09 -3.23 22.73
N ILE A 490 11.61 -3.73 23.88
CA ILE A 490 10.37 -4.51 24.04
C ILE A 490 9.53 -3.87 25.14
N ILE A 491 8.20 -3.96 25.03
CA ILE A 491 7.29 -3.54 26.11
C ILE A 491 7.38 -4.53 27.27
N ARG A 492 7.74 -4.07 28.48
CA ARG A 492 7.97 -4.94 29.65
C ARG A 492 6.96 -4.77 30.78
N GLU A 493 6.33 -3.62 30.86
CA GLU A 493 5.37 -3.26 31.91
C GLU A 493 4.25 -2.38 31.34
N GLU A 494 3.14 -2.25 32.05
CA GLU A 494 2.00 -1.43 31.61
C GLU A 494 2.31 0.06 31.78
N ASP A 495 2.66 0.48 33.01
CA ASP A 495 3.00 1.87 33.32
C ASP A 495 4.29 1.95 34.15
N CYS A 496 5.15 2.92 33.83
CA CYS A 496 6.34 3.26 34.63
C CYS A 496 6.04 4.31 35.71
N GLY A 497 4.82 4.88 35.74
CA GLY A 497 4.36 5.85 36.74
C GLY A 497 4.92 7.26 36.56
N THR A 498 5.60 7.55 35.45
CA THR A 498 6.20 8.88 35.20
C THR A 498 5.14 9.92 34.81
N SER A 499 5.29 11.13 35.35
CA SER A 499 4.51 12.33 34.95
C SER A 499 5.25 13.20 33.93
N LYS A 500 6.44 12.76 33.52
CA LYS A 500 7.23 13.41 32.47
C LYS A 500 6.55 13.17 31.12
N GLY A 501 6.54 14.21 30.30
CA GLY A 501 5.95 14.17 28.98
C GLY A 501 6.51 15.31 28.14
N LEU A 502 6.28 15.22 26.83
CA LEU A 502 6.66 16.22 25.86
C LEU A 502 5.42 17.03 25.50
N GLU A 503 5.59 18.34 25.36
CA GLU A 503 4.52 19.23 24.93
C GLU A 503 4.55 19.36 23.40
N PHE A 504 3.39 19.15 22.77
CA PHE A 504 3.22 19.30 21.33
C PHE A 504 2.03 20.21 21.01
N THR A 505 2.17 20.97 19.95
CA THR A 505 1.09 21.80 19.39
C THR A 505 0.11 20.93 18.61
N ILE A 506 -1.19 21.09 18.88
CA ILE A 506 -2.28 20.40 18.17
C ILE A 506 -3.07 21.31 17.23
N ALA A 507 -3.10 22.61 17.50
CA ALA A 507 -3.82 23.55 16.69
C ALA A 507 -3.06 24.87 16.59
N ALA A 508 -3.12 25.47 15.40
CA ALA A 508 -2.64 26.82 15.17
C ALA A 508 -3.81 27.71 14.72
N PRO A 509 -3.85 28.99 15.12
CA PRO A 509 -4.83 29.93 14.58
C PRO A 509 -4.58 30.11 13.08
N GLY A 510 -5.58 29.78 12.26
CA GLY A 510 -5.56 30.02 10.82
C GLY A 510 -5.70 31.51 10.48
N SER A 511 -5.58 31.86 9.20
CA SER A 511 -5.76 33.23 8.69
C SER A 511 -7.11 33.86 9.06
N ASP A 512 -8.12 33.02 9.30
CA ASP A 512 -9.50 33.41 9.58
C ASP A 512 -9.82 33.43 11.09
N GLY A 513 -8.82 33.26 11.96
CA GLY A 513 -8.98 33.24 13.42
C GLY A 513 -9.59 31.95 14.00
N LYS A 514 -10.06 31.02 13.16
CA LYS A 514 -10.44 29.66 13.59
C LYS A 514 -9.20 28.79 13.82
N LEU A 515 -9.21 27.98 14.87
CA LEU A 515 -8.17 26.98 15.13
C LEU A 515 -8.24 25.90 14.05
N VAL A 516 -7.12 25.71 13.36
CA VAL A 516 -6.92 24.65 12.37
C VAL A 516 -5.96 23.64 12.97
N ARG A 517 -6.25 22.35 12.76
CA ARG A 517 -5.34 21.25 13.13
C ARG A 517 -3.95 21.50 12.55
N ASP A 518 -2.90 21.34 13.37
CA ASP A 518 -1.54 21.46 12.88
C ASP A 518 -1.23 20.36 11.85
N PRO A 519 -0.47 20.64 10.77
CA PRO A 519 -0.17 19.64 9.74
C PRO A 519 0.57 18.39 10.25
N ASN A 520 1.26 18.49 11.40
CA ASN A 520 2.06 17.40 11.95
C ASN A 520 1.35 16.60 13.06
N VAL A 521 0.11 16.92 13.44
CA VAL A 521 -0.58 16.26 14.56
C VAL A 521 -0.68 14.75 14.38
N GLU A 522 -0.93 14.29 13.16
CA GLU A 522 -0.99 12.86 12.81
C GLU A 522 0.32 12.10 13.11
N ASN A 523 1.46 12.79 13.09
CA ASN A 523 2.77 12.18 13.34
C ASN A 523 3.27 12.43 14.77
N SER A 524 2.89 13.56 15.37
CA SER A 524 3.44 14.03 16.63
C SER A 524 2.62 13.61 17.84
N VAL A 525 1.30 13.59 17.75
CA VAL A 525 0.41 13.42 18.91
C VAL A 525 -0.51 12.20 18.77
N PHE A 526 -0.94 11.88 17.55
CA PHE A 526 -1.80 10.73 17.29
C PHE A 526 -1.20 9.41 17.82
N ALA A 527 -2.06 8.55 18.36
CA ALA A 527 -1.73 7.25 18.96
C ALA A 527 -0.85 7.31 20.23
N ARG A 528 -0.73 8.48 20.87
CA ARG A 528 -0.02 8.65 22.15
C ARG A 528 -0.97 8.80 23.31
N THR A 529 -0.42 8.67 24.52
CA THR A 529 -1.17 8.81 25.77
C THR A 529 -0.97 10.19 26.39
N LEU A 530 -2.03 10.81 26.91
CA LEU A 530 -1.94 12.06 27.66
C LEU A 530 -1.14 11.88 28.96
N ALA A 531 -0.24 12.82 29.24
CA ALA A 531 0.56 12.83 30.46
C ALA A 531 -0.10 13.62 31.61
N ALA A 532 -0.99 14.55 31.28
CA ALA A 532 -1.70 15.41 32.22
C ALA A 532 -3.11 15.70 31.68
N ASP A 533 -4.03 16.04 32.59
CA ASP A 533 -5.39 16.43 32.26
C ASP A 533 -5.39 17.69 31.38
N VAL A 534 -6.28 17.71 30.38
CA VAL A 534 -6.40 18.85 29.46
C VAL A 534 -7.65 19.64 29.81
N ILE A 535 -7.44 20.89 30.19
CA ILE A 535 -8.51 21.81 30.59
C ILE A 535 -8.84 22.70 29.39
N GLY A 536 -10.13 22.76 29.02
CA GLY A 536 -10.61 23.64 27.94
C GLY A 536 -10.69 25.10 28.38
N GLU A 537 -10.98 26.01 27.45
CA GLU A 537 -11.11 27.45 27.77
C GLU A 537 -12.17 27.75 28.85
N ASN A 538 -13.17 26.88 28.99
CA ASN A 538 -14.26 27.00 29.95
C ASN A 538 -13.92 26.51 31.37
N GLY A 539 -12.72 25.96 31.59
CA GLY A 539 -12.30 25.40 32.87
C GLY A 539 -12.73 23.94 33.12
N ASP A 540 -13.47 23.34 32.18
CA ASP A 540 -13.85 21.92 32.23
C ASP A 540 -12.70 21.02 31.75
N VAL A 541 -12.53 19.86 32.38
CA VAL A 541 -11.60 18.82 31.92
C VAL A 541 -12.20 18.18 30.66
N VAL A 542 -11.53 18.39 29.52
CA VAL A 542 -11.96 17.88 28.22
C VAL A 542 -11.44 16.45 27.99
N ALA A 543 -10.27 16.13 28.55
CA ALA A 543 -9.61 14.83 28.48
C ALA A 543 -8.80 14.56 29.75
N GLU A 544 -8.79 13.31 30.22
CA GLU A 544 -8.08 12.90 31.44
C GLU A 544 -6.66 12.39 31.14
N ALA A 545 -5.76 12.48 32.12
CA ALA A 545 -4.45 11.89 32.02
C ALA A 545 -4.56 10.36 31.85
N GLY A 546 -3.87 9.82 30.85
CA GLY A 546 -3.99 8.40 30.48
C GLY A 546 -4.92 8.15 29.29
N ASP A 547 -5.69 9.14 28.84
CA ASP A 547 -6.50 8.98 27.63
C ASP A 547 -5.62 8.84 26.38
N ASP A 548 -6.09 7.99 25.48
CA ASP A 548 -5.47 7.67 24.20
C ASP A 548 -5.88 8.68 23.13
N VAL A 549 -4.88 9.35 22.56
CA VAL A 549 -5.08 10.46 21.62
C VAL A 549 -5.33 9.92 20.21
N GLY A 550 -6.61 9.73 19.88
CA GLY A 550 -7.09 9.44 18.53
C GLY A 550 -7.73 10.67 17.85
N ASP A 551 -8.16 10.51 16.60
CA ASP A 551 -8.76 11.59 15.81
C ASP A 551 -10.00 12.22 16.48
N VAL A 552 -10.85 11.38 17.09
CA VAL A 552 -12.05 11.84 17.82
C VAL A 552 -11.68 12.76 19.00
N LEU A 553 -10.63 12.42 19.74
CA LEU A 553 -10.18 13.22 20.88
C LEU A 553 -9.53 14.52 20.42
N ILE A 554 -8.73 14.46 19.35
CA ILE A 554 -8.10 15.64 18.75
C ILE A 554 -9.17 16.62 18.28
N ASP A 555 -10.22 16.18 17.57
CA ASP A 555 -11.32 17.07 17.15
C ASP A 555 -12.02 17.74 18.33
N ARG A 556 -12.26 16.97 19.40
CA ARG A 556 -12.86 17.51 20.62
C ARG A 556 -11.97 18.57 21.28
N LEU A 557 -10.66 18.35 21.32
CA LEU A 557 -9.68 19.28 21.88
C LEU A 557 -9.57 20.56 21.05
N VAL A 558 -9.55 20.44 19.72
CA VAL A 558 -9.51 21.58 18.79
C VAL A 558 -10.81 22.39 18.89
N ALA A 559 -11.96 21.73 18.97
CA ALA A 559 -13.25 22.38 19.17
C ALA A 559 -13.36 23.09 20.53
N ALA A 560 -12.64 22.60 21.55
CA ALA A 560 -12.58 23.19 22.88
C ALA A 560 -11.53 24.31 23.04
N GLY A 561 -10.86 24.73 21.96
CA GLY A 561 -9.92 25.85 21.98
C GLY A 561 -8.47 25.48 22.35
N VAL A 562 -8.15 24.20 22.52
CA VAL A 562 -6.83 23.78 23.03
C VAL A 562 -5.77 23.85 21.93
N THR A 563 -4.64 24.50 22.23
CA THR A 563 -3.54 24.71 21.26
C THR A 563 -2.35 23.77 21.46
N SER A 564 -2.02 23.40 22.70
CA SER A 564 -0.96 22.43 23.02
C SER A 564 -1.43 21.40 24.04
N ILE A 565 -0.86 20.19 23.96
CA ILE A 565 -1.08 19.13 24.94
C ILE A 565 0.24 18.45 25.34
N LYS A 566 0.27 17.92 26.56
CA LYS A 566 1.40 17.18 27.10
C LYS A 566 1.15 15.67 26.98
N VAL A 567 1.97 14.98 26.20
CA VAL A 567 1.86 13.52 25.97
C VAL A 567 3.06 12.78 26.53
N ARG A 568 2.84 11.53 26.91
CA ARG A 568 3.91 10.62 27.31
C ARG A 568 4.73 10.20 26.08
N SER A 569 5.99 9.88 26.31
CA SER A 569 6.93 9.48 25.26
C SER A 569 7.92 8.45 25.77
N VAL A 570 8.37 7.58 24.88
CA VAL A 570 9.45 6.62 25.13
C VAL A 570 10.74 7.32 25.60
N LEU A 571 10.98 8.57 25.17
CA LEU A 571 12.16 9.35 25.58
C LEU A 571 12.16 9.74 27.06
N THR A 572 10.99 9.80 27.69
CA THR A 572 10.83 10.19 29.10
C THR A 572 10.40 9.02 29.98
N CYS A 573 10.47 7.79 29.45
CA CYS A 573 10.08 6.58 30.16
C CYS A 573 11.10 6.24 31.26
N ASP A 574 10.63 6.07 32.49
CA ASP A 574 11.47 5.73 33.66
C ASP A 574 11.58 4.19 33.87
N SER A 575 11.24 3.40 32.85
CA SER A 575 11.34 1.93 32.89
C SER A 575 12.80 1.48 32.92
N ALA A 576 13.14 0.53 33.79
CA ALA A 576 14.53 0.07 33.95
C ALA A 576 15.03 -0.76 32.75
N VAL A 577 14.14 -1.54 32.12
CA VAL A 577 14.48 -2.41 30.98
C VAL A 577 13.36 -2.34 29.96
N GLY A 578 13.67 -1.86 28.75
CA GLY A 578 12.68 -1.71 27.70
C GLY A 578 11.84 -0.44 27.89
N VAL A 579 10.55 -0.54 27.62
CA VAL A 579 9.61 0.59 27.63
C VAL A 579 8.28 0.12 28.23
N CYS A 580 7.51 1.02 28.85
CA CYS A 580 6.16 0.70 29.30
C CYS A 580 5.11 0.94 28.19
N ALA A 581 3.96 0.27 28.29
CA ALA A 581 2.87 0.38 27.32
C ALA A 581 2.33 1.82 27.24
N THR A 582 2.13 2.49 28.38
CA THR A 582 1.55 3.84 28.43
C THR A 582 2.47 4.91 27.81
N CYS A 583 3.79 4.78 27.94
CA CYS A 583 4.74 5.73 27.32
C CYS A 583 4.95 5.49 25.83
N TYR A 584 4.69 4.27 25.33
CA TYR A 584 4.67 3.97 23.91
C TYR A 584 3.36 4.43 23.27
N GLY A 585 2.22 4.10 23.91
CA GLY A 585 0.87 4.40 23.44
C GLY A 585 0.22 3.25 22.69
N ARG A 586 -0.51 3.58 21.64
CA ARG A 586 -1.32 2.65 20.83
C ARG A 586 -0.46 1.93 19.80
N SER A 587 -0.66 0.62 19.67
CA SER A 587 -0.14 -0.16 18.55
C SER A 587 -0.91 0.19 17.28
N LEU A 588 -0.23 0.87 16.35
CA LEU A 588 -0.80 1.38 15.11
C LEU A 588 -1.43 0.29 14.22
N ALA A 589 -1.04 -0.96 14.38
CA ALA A 589 -1.63 -2.07 13.62
C ALA A 589 -2.92 -2.63 14.23
N THR A 590 -3.09 -2.52 15.56
CA THR A 590 -4.28 -3.03 16.25
C THR A 590 -5.31 -1.93 16.51
N GLY A 591 -4.87 -0.68 16.59
CA GLY A 591 -5.71 0.45 16.99
C GLY A 591 -5.97 0.47 18.51
N LYS A 592 -5.28 -0.37 19.28
CA LYS A 592 -5.41 -0.49 20.74
C LYS A 592 -4.07 -0.22 21.42
N ILE A 593 -4.08 0.02 22.73
CA ILE A 593 -2.85 0.10 23.54
C ILE A 593 -1.96 -1.13 23.28
N VAL A 594 -0.66 -0.90 23.21
CA VAL A 594 0.34 -1.95 22.92
C VAL A 594 0.34 -3.04 24.01
N ASP A 595 0.47 -4.30 23.58
CA ASP A 595 0.52 -5.43 24.50
C ASP A 595 1.92 -5.63 25.11
N ILE A 596 1.97 -6.19 26.32
CA ILE A 596 3.23 -6.56 26.97
C ILE A 596 3.93 -7.65 26.14
N GLY A 597 5.21 -7.44 25.86
CA GLY A 597 6.03 -8.35 25.07
C GLY A 597 6.10 -7.99 23.57
N GLU A 598 5.36 -6.97 23.10
CA GLU A 598 5.49 -6.54 21.69
C GLU A 598 6.88 -5.94 21.42
N ALA A 599 7.53 -6.41 20.35
CA ALA A 599 8.87 -6.01 19.95
C ALA A 599 8.86 -4.69 19.14
N VAL A 600 8.51 -3.60 19.82
CA VAL A 600 8.35 -2.26 19.22
C VAL A 600 9.60 -1.73 18.54
N GLY A 601 10.80 -2.11 19.00
CA GLY A 601 12.05 -1.71 18.36
C GLY A 601 12.21 -2.27 16.94
N ILE A 602 11.85 -3.54 16.73
CA ILE A 602 11.88 -4.16 15.40
C ILE A 602 10.86 -3.49 14.47
N ILE A 603 9.68 -3.16 14.99
CA ILE A 603 8.63 -2.47 14.23
C ILE A 603 9.11 -1.07 13.82
N ALA A 604 9.75 -0.33 14.72
CA ALA A 604 10.31 0.98 14.41
C ALA A 604 11.42 0.90 13.35
N ALA A 605 12.34 -0.07 13.47
CA ALA A 605 13.41 -0.27 12.51
C ALA A 605 12.88 -0.61 11.10
N GLN A 606 11.86 -1.46 11.00
CA GLN A 606 11.19 -1.78 9.74
C GLN A 606 10.46 -0.57 9.16
N SER A 607 9.74 0.17 10.00
CA SER A 607 8.94 1.34 9.61
C SER A 607 9.78 2.50 9.10
N ILE A 608 11.05 2.61 9.53
CA ILE A 608 12.03 3.56 8.97
C ILE A 608 12.72 2.96 7.74
N GLY A 609 13.05 1.67 7.82
CA GLY A 609 13.80 0.95 6.79
C GLY A 609 13.07 0.86 5.46
N GLU A 610 11.79 0.48 5.46
CA GLU A 610 10.99 0.27 4.24
C GLU A 610 10.79 1.57 3.45
N PRO A 611 10.30 2.69 4.02
CA PRO A 611 10.27 3.98 3.32
C PRO A 611 11.67 4.43 2.92
N GLY A 612 12.69 4.15 3.73
CA GLY A 612 14.08 4.39 3.36
C GLY A 612 14.48 3.67 2.07
N THR A 613 14.05 2.42 1.88
CA THR A 613 14.26 1.67 0.64
C THR A 613 13.53 2.32 -0.52
N GLN A 614 12.27 2.70 -0.29
CA GLN A 614 11.47 3.36 -1.31
C GLN A 614 12.02 4.74 -1.67
N LEU A 615 12.53 5.52 -0.73
CA LEU A 615 13.12 6.84 -0.95
C LEU A 615 14.48 6.75 -1.65
N THR A 616 15.31 5.75 -1.34
CA THR A 616 16.58 5.56 -2.04
C THR A 616 16.37 5.01 -3.45
N MET A 617 15.41 4.09 -3.64
CA MET A 617 15.02 3.57 -4.96
C MET A 617 14.26 4.61 -5.79
N ARG A 618 13.40 5.43 -5.16
CA ARG A 618 12.63 6.52 -5.77
C ARG A 618 13.25 7.88 -5.50
N THR A 619 14.58 8.01 -5.33
CA THR A 619 15.12 9.37 -5.35
C THR A 619 14.68 9.96 -6.66
N PHE A 620 13.85 11.00 -6.54
CA PHE A 620 13.36 11.76 -7.64
C PHE A 620 14.51 11.95 -8.61
N HIS A 621 14.27 11.70 -9.89
CA HIS A 621 14.96 12.47 -10.88
C HIS A 621 14.63 13.93 -10.57
N THR A 622 15.40 14.56 -9.67
CA THR A 622 15.48 16.02 -9.57
C THR A 622 15.98 16.63 -10.89
N GLY A 623 16.39 15.83 -11.87
CA GLY A 623 16.44 16.24 -13.27
C GLY A 623 15.25 15.73 -14.06
N GLY A 624 14.09 16.37 -13.85
CA GLY A 624 12.83 15.99 -14.46
C GLY A 624 11.59 16.57 -13.77
N SER A 625 11.76 17.26 -12.64
CA SER A 625 10.84 18.27 -12.11
C SER A 625 11.20 19.64 -12.63
#